data_AF-A0A955A5E3-F1
#
_entry.id   AF-A0A955A5E3-F1
#
_cell.length_a   1.000
_cell.length_b   1.000
_cell.length_c   1.000
_cell.angle_alpha   90.00
_cell.angle_beta   90.00
_cell.angle_gamma   90.00
#
_symmetry.space_group_name_H-M   'P 1'
#
loop_
_entity.id
_entity.type
_entity.pdbx_description
1 polymer ?
#
loop_
_entity_poly.entity_id
_entity_poly.type
_entity_poly.pdbx_seq_one_letter_code
_entity_poly.pdbx_strand_id
1 'polypeptide(L)'
;MESAQAHVPSSVSASMQALVAGIVDYAGMFPPAKLDPQTTVENFARDRMGTHAFMQGRLVWPASKIDHLDSHGAALMPGTYATSGYREHADIGEPWRITLVGDLPIDECVRTINAFNEKHSIEQHGLAIIDSLETKLDSSADIDDLIDTIPDDVYPFFEINWRQDPRGLIAALAGTESAAKIRTGGVTPDAFPTSEAVAAFVSACALANVPFKATAGLHHPIRAEYRLTYEDNPPCGTMHGFVNLFLGAAMLHALRLEPDVYMQILNETDASAFSFDDNIASWRDRTISVEQIAHARERLCMSFGSCSFAEPVEDLTRLGWL
;
A
#
# COMPACT_ATOMS: atom_id res chain seq x y z
N MET A 1 -0.99 22.36 44.40
CA MET A 1 -0.01 21.74 43.49
C MET A 1 -0.70 20.55 42.87
N GLU A 2 -1.58 20.83 41.91
CA GLU A 2 -2.30 19.81 41.15
C GLU A 2 -1.32 19.23 40.13
N SER A 3 -1.08 17.93 40.25
CA SER A 3 -0.38 17.14 39.24
C SER A 3 -1.25 17.07 37.99
N ALA A 4 -0.80 17.72 36.92
CA ALA A 4 -1.34 17.53 35.58
C ALA A 4 -1.17 16.04 35.22
N GLN A 5 -2.29 15.31 35.16
CA GLN A 5 -2.34 14.02 34.50
C GLN A 5 -2.12 14.28 33.01
N ALA A 6 -1.04 13.73 32.48
CA ALA A 6 -0.83 13.66 31.04
C ALA A 6 -2.02 12.93 30.41
N HIS A 7 -2.70 13.60 29.49
CA HIS A 7 -3.77 13.02 28.69
C HIS A 7 -3.13 11.98 27.77
N VAL A 8 -3.23 10.70 28.11
CA VAL A 8 -2.91 9.61 27.20
C VAL A 8 -4.11 9.50 26.24
N PRO A 9 -3.97 9.83 24.95
CA PRO A 9 -5.06 9.57 24.00
C PRO A 9 -5.21 8.05 23.89
N SER A 10 -6.36 7.51 24.29
CA SER A 10 -6.64 6.08 24.29
C SER A 10 -7.27 5.57 22.98
N SER A 11 -7.16 6.35 21.90
CA SER A 11 -7.72 6.02 20.58
C SER A 11 -6.90 6.68 19.48
N VAL A 12 -6.64 5.95 18.41
CA VAL A 12 -6.13 6.49 17.14
C VAL A 12 -7.02 7.65 16.73
N SER A 13 -6.44 8.81 16.42
CA SER A 13 -7.21 9.98 16.00
C SER A 13 -7.91 9.73 14.66
N ALA A 14 -9.06 10.36 14.43
CA ALA A 14 -9.82 10.14 13.20
C ALA A 14 -9.03 10.51 11.93
N SER A 15 -8.17 11.53 11.98
CA SER A 15 -7.33 11.92 10.84
C SER A 15 -6.21 10.92 10.55
N MET A 16 -5.57 10.34 11.59
CA MET A 16 -4.61 9.26 11.42
C MET A 16 -5.31 8.01 10.88
N GLN A 17 -6.45 7.64 11.45
CA GLN A 17 -7.22 6.49 10.99
C GLN A 17 -7.65 6.63 9.53
N ALA A 18 -8.12 7.80 9.11
CA ALA A 18 -8.45 8.06 7.71
C ALA A 18 -7.23 7.97 6.79
N LEU A 19 -6.05 8.39 7.26
CA LEU A 19 -4.81 8.31 6.49
C LEU A 19 -4.34 6.86 6.30
N VAL A 20 -4.36 6.05 7.36
CA VAL A 20 -3.70 4.73 7.35
C VAL A 20 -4.64 3.53 7.19
N ALA A 21 -5.96 3.73 7.16
CA ALA A 21 -6.90 2.64 6.88
C ALA A 21 -6.60 1.97 5.52
N GLY A 22 -6.44 0.64 5.56
CA GLY A 22 -6.11 -0.20 4.41
C GLY A 22 -4.83 0.20 3.66
N ILE A 23 -3.92 0.95 4.29
CA ILE A 23 -2.79 1.54 3.58
C ILE A 23 -1.69 0.54 3.24
N VAL A 24 -1.54 -0.54 4.01
CA VAL A 24 -0.41 -1.47 3.87
C VAL A 24 -0.84 -2.71 3.07
N ASP A 25 -0.39 -2.80 1.82
CA ASP A 25 -0.43 -4.04 1.06
C ASP A 25 0.77 -4.91 1.47
N TYR A 26 0.50 -6.06 2.09
CA TYR A 26 1.55 -6.91 2.67
C TYR A 26 2.24 -7.77 1.61
N ALA A 27 3.55 -7.59 1.46
CA ALA A 27 4.39 -8.15 0.41
C ALA A 27 5.56 -8.97 0.99
N GLY A 28 5.29 -9.85 1.97
CA GLY A 28 6.32 -10.58 2.73
C GLY A 28 7.30 -11.41 1.90
N MET A 29 6.88 -11.93 0.73
CA MET A 29 7.73 -12.69 -0.18
C MET A 29 8.75 -11.84 -0.96
N PHE A 30 8.61 -10.52 -0.92
CA PHE A 30 9.45 -9.60 -1.69
C PHE A 30 10.62 -9.07 -0.83
N PRO A 31 11.72 -8.62 -1.46
CA PRO A 31 12.85 -8.03 -0.73
C PRO A 31 12.45 -6.78 0.08
N PRO A 32 13.14 -6.52 1.21
CA PRO A 32 14.24 -7.29 1.77
C PRO A 32 13.84 -8.58 2.51
N ALA A 33 12.60 -8.75 2.94
CA ALA A 33 12.21 -9.89 3.79
C ALA A 33 12.35 -11.26 3.10
N LYS A 34 11.89 -11.39 1.85
CA LYS A 34 11.96 -12.64 1.07
C LYS A 34 11.46 -13.88 1.84
N LEU A 35 10.37 -13.71 2.60
CA LEU A 35 9.80 -14.80 3.40
C LEU A 35 9.35 -15.94 2.50
N ASP A 36 9.33 -17.15 3.05
CA ASP A 36 8.73 -18.29 2.38
C ASP A 36 7.19 -18.14 2.31
N PRO A 37 6.51 -18.87 1.40
CA PRO A 37 5.06 -18.79 1.25
C PRO A 37 4.28 -19.05 2.54
N GLN A 38 4.67 -20.06 3.33
CA GLN A 38 3.96 -20.44 4.56
C GLN A 38 4.04 -19.33 5.59
N THR A 39 5.25 -18.84 5.89
CA THR A 39 5.45 -17.73 6.81
C THR A 39 4.70 -16.48 6.37
N THR A 40 4.64 -16.20 5.06
CA THR A 40 3.93 -15.03 4.52
C THR A 40 2.43 -15.11 4.81
N VAL A 41 1.77 -16.24 4.51
CA VAL A 41 0.31 -16.37 4.72
C VAL A 41 -0.05 -16.42 6.21
N GLU A 42 0.81 -17.02 7.05
CA GLU A 42 0.63 -17.04 8.50
C GLU A 42 0.73 -15.64 9.11
N ASN A 43 1.71 -14.83 8.66
CA ASN A 43 1.83 -13.43 9.08
C ASN A 43 0.60 -12.63 8.64
N PHE A 44 0.18 -12.76 7.39
CA PHE A 44 -1.00 -12.06 6.88
C PHE A 44 -2.26 -12.39 7.70
N ALA A 45 -2.51 -13.69 7.96
CA ALA A 45 -3.63 -14.16 8.75
C ALA A 45 -3.59 -13.65 10.20
N ARG A 46 -2.41 -13.70 10.83
CA ARG A 46 -2.20 -13.22 12.20
C ARG A 46 -2.47 -11.72 12.32
N ASP A 47 -1.96 -10.94 11.38
CA ASP A 47 -2.10 -9.49 11.38
C ASP A 47 -3.57 -9.06 11.16
N ARG A 48 -4.36 -9.83 10.38
CA ARG A 48 -5.82 -9.60 10.22
C ARG A 48 -6.63 -9.82 11.49
N MET A 49 -6.11 -10.59 12.43
CA MET A 49 -6.72 -10.81 13.75
C MET A 49 -6.15 -9.88 14.83
N GLY A 50 -5.21 -9.00 14.47
CA GLY A 50 -4.54 -8.08 15.39
C GLY A 50 -5.29 -6.77 15.63
N THR A 51 -4.86 -6.01 16.64
CA THR A 51 -5.45 -4.71 17.00
C THR A 51 -5.34 -3.66 15.90
N HIS A 52 -4.35 -3.78 15.02
CA HIS A 52 -4.08 -2.85 13.93
C HIS A 52 -4.58 -3.34 12.57
N ALA A 53 -5.41 -4.39 12.53
CA ALA A 53 -5.92 -4.99 11.29
C ALA A 53 -6.57 -3.99 10.32
N PHE A 54 -7.09 -2.86 10.84
CA PHE A 54 -7.65 -1.77 10.03
C PHE A 54 -6.64 -1.12 9.06
N MET A 55 -5.32 -1.22 9.31
CA MET A 55 -4.28 -0.74 8.40
C MET A 55 -3.96 -1.71 7.27
N GLN A 56 -4.35 -2.98 7.42
CA GLN A 56 -3.96 -4.04 6.51
C GLN A 56 -4.84 -4.03 5.26
N GLY A 57 -4.22 -3.74 4.12
CA GLY A 57 -4.80 -3.82 2.79
C GLY A 57 -4.74 -5.24 2.25
N ARG A 58 -4.21 -5.37 1.03
CA ARG A 58 -4.17 -6.63 0.27
C ARG A 58 -2.95 -7.47 0.62
N LEU A 59 -3.03 -8.78 0.39
CA LEU A 59 -1.86 -9.64 0.27
C LEU A 59 -1.26 -9.47 -1.14
N VAL A 60 0.03 -9.18 -1.25
CA VAL A 60 0.73 -9.08 -2.54
C VAL A 60 1.41 -10.41 -2.85
N TRP A 61 1.13 -10.99 -4.03
CA TRP A 61 1.59 -12.32 -4.39
C TRP A 61 2.09 -12.40 -5.84
N PRO A 62 3.22 -13.08 -6.14
CA PRO A 62 3.68 -13.25 -7.51
C PRO A 62 2.83 -14.28 -8.29
N ALA A 63 2.47 -13.97 -9.54
CA ALA A 63 1.65 -14.83 -10.39
C ALA A 63 2.26 -16.22 -10.58
N SER A 64 3.58 -16.29 -10.77
CA SER A 64 4.36 -17.51 -10.93
C SER A 64 4.32 -18.47 -9.74
N LYS A 65 3.81 -18.03 -8.57
CA LYS A 65 3.74 -18.84 -7.35
C LYS A 65 2.33 -18.98 -6.81
N ILE A 66 1.29 -18.76 -7.61
CA ILE A 66 -0.09 -18.80 -7.13
C ILE A 66 -0.46 -20.13 -6.47
N ASP A 67 0.07 -21.25 -6.97
CA ASP A 67 -0.17 -22.59 -6.40
C ASP A 67 0.31 -22.70 -4.95
N HIS A 68 1.35 -21.94 -4.57
CA HIS A 68 1.81 -21.87 -3.19
C HIS A 68 0.83 -21.11 -2.30
N LEU A 69 0.16 -20.06 -2.80
CA LEU A 69 -0.86 -19.35 -2.02
C LEU A 69 -2.02 -20.28 -1.69
N ASP A 70 -2.47 -21.05 -2.68
CA ASP A 70 -3.53 -22.04 -2.51
C ASP A 70 -3.10 -23.12 -1.50
N SER A 71 -1.92 -23.72 -1.69
CA SER A 71 -1.42 -24.82 -0.86
C SER A 71 -1.20 -24.44 0.61
N HIS A 72 -0.73 -23.21 0.86
CA HIS A 72 -0.36 -22.75 2.21
C HIS A 72 -1.44 -21.89 2.87
N GLY A 73 -2.21 -21.14 2.09
CA GLY A 73 -3.14 -20.12 2.57
C GLY A 73 -4.58 -20.57 2.69
N ALA A 74 -5.06 -21.56 1.91
CA ALA A 74 -6.48 -21.93 1.87
C ALA A 74 -7.07 -22.25 3.26
N ALA A 75 -6.31 -22.96 4.11
CA ALA A 75 -6.73 -23.32 5.46
C ALA A 75 -6.77 -22.14 6.45
N LEU A 76 -6.16 -21.00 6.11
CA LEU A 76 -6.14 -19.77 6.91
C LEU A 76 -7.15 -18.73 6.42
N MET A 77 -7.65 -18.90 5.18
CA MET A 77 -8.66 -18.02 4.61
C MET A 77 -10.02 -18.20 5.30
N PRO A 78 -10.86 -17.15 5.37
CA PRO A 78 -12.22 -17.25 5.90
C PRO A 78 -13.05 -18.34 5.21
N GLY A 79 -14.06 -18.87 5.90
CA GLY A 79 -14.92 -19.94 5.40
C GLY A 79 -14.42 -21.36 5.72
N THR A 80 -13.11 -21.62 5.73
CA THR A 80 -12.59 -22.98 6.04
C THR A 80 -12.66 -23.34 7.52
N TYR A 81 -12.61 -22.35 8.42
CA TYR A 81 -12.76 -22.56 9.87
C TYR A 81 -14.06 -23.30 10.25
N ALA A 82 -15.13 -23.17 9.44
CA ALA A 82 -16.40 -23.86 9.63
C ALA A 82 -16.32 -25.40 9.46
N THR A 83 -15.26 -25.92 8.81
CA THR A 83 -15.03 -27.37 8.67
C THR A 83 -14.30 -28.00 9.87
N SER A 84 -13.75 -27.19 10.78
CA SER A 84 -13.09 -27.66 12.02
C SER A 84 -14.05 -28.02 13.17
N GLY A 85 -15.37 -27.86 12.98
CA GLY A 85 -16.40 -28.20 13.97
C GLY A 85 -16.74 -27.08 14.97
N TYR A 86 -15.99 -25.98 14.99
CA TYR A 86 -16.29 -24.78 15.81
C TYR A 86 -17.17 -23.79 15.03
N ARG A 87 -18.46 -24.10 14.93
CA ARG A 87 -19.46 -23.26 14.23
C ARG A 87 -19.89 -22.00 14.98
N GLU A 88 -19.53 -21.87 16.25
CA GLU A 88 -20.05 -20.79 17.12
C GLU A 88 -19.33 -19.44 16.94
N HIS A 89 -18.27 -19.39 16.12
CA HIS A 89 -17.54 -18.16 15.76
C HIS A 89 -17.27 -18.03 14.25
N ALA A 90 -18.00 -18.76 13.41
CA ALA A 90 -17.91 -18.62 11.96
C ALA A 90 -18.68 -17.39 11.48
N ASP A 91 -18.36 -16.21 12.03
CA ASP A 91 -18.68 -14.97 11.34
C ASP A 91 -17.89 -15.02 10.02
N ILE A 92 -18.61 -14.98 8.90
CA ILE A 92 -18.02 -15.02 7.56
C ILE A 92 -17.15 -13.76 7.44
N GLY A 93 -15.87 -13.89 7.74
CA GLY A 93 -14.89 -12.83 7.53
C GLY A 93 -14.84 -12.48 6.05
N GLU A 94 -14.58 -11.20 5.75
CA GLU A 94 -14.43 -10.76 4.37
C GLU A 94 -13.35 -11.58 3.65
N PRO A 95 -13.57 -11.98 2.38
CA PRO A 95 -12.58 -12.70 1.60
C PRO A 95 -11.23 -11.99 1.63
N TRP A 96 -10.14 -12.76 1.68
CA TRP A 96 -8.81 -12.17 1.53
C TRP A 96 -8.71 -11.48 0.17
N ARG A 97 -8.33 -10.20 0.17
CA ARG A 97 -8.07 -9.43 -1.05
C ARG A 97 -6.60 -9.57 -1.45
N ILE A 98 -6.35 -9.90 -2.71
CA ILE A 98 -5.02 -10.20 -3.22
C ILE A 98 -4.69 -9.28 -4.39
N THR A 99 -3.51 -8.65 -4.33
CA THR A 99 -2.86 -8.09 -5.51
C THR A 99 -1.92 -9.14 -6.10
N LEU A 100 -2.15 -9.52 -7.35
CA LEU A 100 -1.23 -10.36 -8.10
C LEU A 100 -0.14 -9.49 -8.74
N VAL A 101 1.13 -9.90 -8.65
CA VAL A 101 2.24 -9.28 -9.38
C VAL A 101 2.45 -10.08 -10.65
N GLY A 102 2.24 -9.43 -11.80
CA GLY A 102 2.40 -10.01 -13.13
C GLY A 102 3.86 -10.25 -13.49
N ASP A 103 4.39 -11.39 -13.07
CA ASP A 103 5.71 -11.92 -13.44
C ASP A 103 5.63 -13.04 -14.49
N LEU A 104 4.45 -13.22 -15.08
CA LEU A 104 4.13 -14.10 -16.21
C LEU A 104 3.57 -13.27 -17.39
N PRO A 105 3.49 -13.82 -18.61
CA PRO A 105 2.75 -13.18 -19.71
C PRO A 105 1.30 -12.84 -19.30
N ILE A 106 0.75 -11.76 -19.84
CA ILE A 106 -0.55 -11.23 -19.40
C ILE A 106 -1.68 -12.26 -19.51
N ASP A 107 -1.75 -13.01 -20.62
CA ASP A 107 -2.77 -14.06 -20.81
C ASP A 107 -2.67 -15.16 -19.74
N GLU A 108 -1.46 -15.45 -19.26
CA GLU A 108 -1.23 -16.44 -18.21
C GLU A 108 -1.62 -15.88 -16.84
N CYS A 109 -1.35 -14.60 -16.57
CA CYS A 109 -1.86 -13.92 -15.38
C CYS A 109 -3.39 -13.94 -15.33
N VAL A 110 -4.07 -13.62 -16.45
CA VAL A 110 -5.54 -13.63 -16.53
C VAL A 110 -6.12 -15.03 -16.31
N ARG A 111 -5.53 -16.07 -16.91
CA ARG A 111 -5.94 -17.46 -16.64
C ARG A 111 -5.78 -17.83 -15.16
N THR A 112 -4.65 -17.44 -14.55
CA THR A 112 -4.39 -17.65 -13.13
C THR A 112 -5.44 -16.95 -12.25
N ILE A 113 -5.77 -15.70 -12.56
CA ILE A 113 -6.77 -14.93 -11.81
C ILE A 113 -8.13 -15.61 -11.88
N ASN A 114 -8.61 -15.94 -13.08
CA ASN A 114 -9.91 -16.55 -13.27
C ASN A 114 -10.03 -17.90 -12.54
N ALA A 115 -9.01 -18.76 -12.67
CA ALA A 115 -8.99 -20.07 -12.01
C ALA A 115 -8.96 -19.94 -10.47
N PHE A 116 -8.17 -19.01 -9.94
CA PHE A 116 -8.10 -18.77 -8.50
C PHE A 116 -9.42 -18.21 -7.96
N ASN A 117 -9.98 -17.17 -8.60
CA ASN A 117 -11.22 -16.53 -8.16
C ASN A 117 -12.41 -17.49 -8.24
N GLU A 118 -12.51 -18.31 -9.29
CA GLU A 118 -13.55 -19.35 -9.39
C GLU A 118 -13.46 -20.32 -8.22
N LYS A 119 -12.27 -20.85 -7.94
CA LYS A 119 -12.04 -21.80 -6.83
C LYS A 119 -12.37 -21.20 -5.47
N HIS A 120 -11.86 -20.01 -5.17
CA HIS A 120 -11.95 -19.36 -3.87
C HIS A 120 -13.25 -18.56 -3.67
N SER A 121 -14.18 -18.61 -4.63
CA SER A 121 -15.57 -18.20 -4.44
C SER A 121 -16.38 -19.17 -3.55
N ILE A 122 -15.83 -20.36 -3.27
CA ILE A 122 -16.47 -21.43 -2.49
C ILE A 122 -15.81 -21.52 -1.11
N GLU A 123 -16.60 -21.40 -0.04
CA GLU A 123 -16.11 -21.41 1.36
C GLU A 123 -15.21 -22.61 1.71
N GLN A 124 -15.50 -23.79 1.15
CA GLN A 124 -14.74 -25.03 1.38
C GLN A 124 -13.28 -24.95 0.89
N HIS A 125 -12.98 -24.00 0.00
CA HIS A 125 -11.64 -23.76 -0.55
C HIS A 125 -10.96 -22.55 0.09
N GLY A 126 -11.62 -21.86 1.02
CA GLY A 126 -11.14 -20.62 1.60
C GLY A 126 -11.53 -19.42 0.74
N LEU A 127 -12.14 -18.42 1.38
CA LEU A 127 -12.62 -17.23 0.70
C LEU A 127 -11.47 -16.26 0.44
N ALA A 128 -11.15 -16.08 -0.83
CA ALA A 128 -10.18 -15.12 -1.31
C ALA A 128 -10.54 -14.65 -2.72
N ILE A 129 -10.06 -13.48 -3.08
CA ILE A 129 -10.24 -12.90 -4.41
C ILE A 129 -9.00 -12.11 -4.80
N ILE A 130 -8.51 -12.38 -6.00
CA ILE A 130 -7.56 -11.53 -6.70
C ILE A 130 -8.38 -10.44 -7.38
N ASP A 131 -8.27 -9.22 -6.87
CA ASP A 131 -9.03 -8.05 -7.33
C ASP A 131 -8.13 -6.96 -7.90
N SER A 132 -6.83 -7.25 -8.04
CA SER A 132 -5.81 -6.27 -8.42
C SER A 132 -4.64 -6.98 -9.10
N LEU A 133 -4.11 -6.36 -10.16
CA LEU A 133 -2.94 -6.83 -10.90
C LEU A 133 -1.89 -5.72 -10.99
N GLU A 134 -0.67 -5.97 -10.51
CA GLU A 134 0.48 -5.11 -10.78
C GLU A 134 1.24 -5.60 -12.01
N THR A 135 1.39 -4.75 -13.01
CA THR A 135 2.21 -5.06 -14.19
C THR A 135 3.05 -3.85 -14.61
N LYS A 136 4.07 -4.07 -15.43
CA LYS A 136 4.86 -2.97 -16.00
C LYS A 136 4.15 -2.37 -17.19
N LEU A 137 4.37 -1.08 -17.38
CA LEU A 137 3.94 -0.38 -18.59
C LEU A 137 5.16 0.17 -19.31
N ASP A 138 5.51 -0.47 -20.43
CA ASP A 138 6.69 -0.09 -21.21
C ASP A 138 6.38 1.03 -22.21
N SER A 139 5.14 1.12 -22.68
CA SER A 139 4.68 2.12 -23.66
C SER A 139 3.21 2.47 -23.43
N SER A 140 2.84 3.72 -23.73
CA SER A 140 1.42 4.11 -23.72
C SER A 140 0.60 3.43 -24.81
N ALA A 141 1.25 2.90 -25.85
CA ALA A 141 0.57 2.18 -26.93
C ALA A 141 -0.05 0.84 -26.47
N ASP A 142 0.43 0.29 -25.36
CA ASP A 142 0.02 -1.03 -24.86
C ASP A 142 -1.13 -0.95 -23.85
N ILE A 143 -1.53 0.27 -23.44
CA ILE A 143 -2.51 0.48 -22.36
C ILE A 143 -3.87 -0.12 -22.71
N ASP A 144 -4.42 0.23 -23.89
CA ASP A 144 -5.75 -0.22 -24.31
C ASP A 144 -5.80 -1.75 -24.43
N ASP A 145 -4.80 -2.35 -25.07
CA ASP A 145 -4.68 -3.81 -25.22
C ASP A 145 -4.58 -4.52 -23.86
N LEU A 146 -3.83 -3.95 -22.90
CA LEU A 146 -3.71 -4.50 -21.55
C LEU A 146 -5.02 -4.41 -20.78
N ILE A 147 -5.72 -3.26 -20.85
CA ILE A 147 -7.01 -3.07 -20.19
C ILE A 147 -8.05 -4.04 -20.75
N ASP A 148 -8.16 -4.16 -22.08
CA ASP A 148 -9.10 -5.05 -22.75
C ASP A 148 -8.85 -6.54 -22.45
N THR A 149 -7.62 -6.88 -22.05
CA THR A 149 -7.24 -8.26 -21.68
C THR A 149 -7.55 -8.58 -20.22
N ILE A 150 -7.49 -7.60 -19.33
CA ILE A 150 -7.65 -7.79 -17.88
C ILE A 150 -9.15 -7.90 -17.55
N PRO A 151 -9.58 -8.84 -16.68
CA PRO A 151 -10.98 -8.95 -16.28
C PRO A 151 -11.53 -7.67 -15.63
N ASP A 152 -12.79 -7.31 -15.93
CA ASP A 152 -13.45 -6.10 -15.44
C ASP A 152 -13.48 -5.98 -13.89
N ASP A 153 -13.40 -7.09 -13.17
CA ASP A 153 -13.39 -7.14 -11.70
C ASP A 153 -11.98 -7.06 -11.08
N VAL A 154 -10.95 -6.91 -11.91
CA VAL A 154 -9.55 -6.81 -11.51
C VAL A 154 -9.02 -5.41 -11.81
N TYR A 155 -8.58 -4.69 -10.78
CA TYR A 155 -8.09 -3.32 -10.92
C TYR A 155 -6.59 -3.28 -11.25
N PRO A 156 -6.17 -2.85 -12.46
CA PRO A 156 -4.76 -2.83 -12.84
C PRO A 156 -3.97 -1.66 -12.26
N PHE A 157 -2.75 -1.96 -11.82
CA PHE A 157 -1.73 -1.02 -11.38
C PHE A 157 -0.51 -1.09 -12.29
N PHE A 158 -0.28 -0.04 -13.07
CA PHE A 158 0.80 0.04 -14.04
C PHE A 158 2.06 0.67 -13.44
N GLU A 159 3.15 -0.09 -13.33
CA GLU A 159 4.45 0.41 -12.88
C GLU A 159 5.04 1.39 -13.90
N ILE A 160 5.24 2.63 -13.46
CA ILE A 160 5.87 3.69 -14.25
C ILE A 160 7.29 3.89 -13.73
N ASN A 161 8.25 3.84 -14.65
CA ASN A 161 9.65 4.03 -14.33
C ASN A 161 9.94 5.51 -13.99
N TRP A 162 10.13 5.80 -12.72
CA TRP A 162 10.43 7.14 -12.20
C TRP A 162 11.73 7.76 -12.72
N ARG A 163 12.60 6.98 -13.39
CA ARG A 163 13.82 7.51 -14.06
C ARG A 163 13.51 8.24 -15.37
N GLN A 164 12.27 8.16 -15.84
CA GLN A 164 11.79 8.84 -17.03
C GLN A 164 10.72 9.87 -16.63
N ASP A 165 10.39 10.77 -17.54
CA ASP A 165 9.29 11.71 -17.32
C ASP A 165 7.95 10.94 -17.27
N PRO A 166 7.25 10.91 -16.12
CA PRO A 166 6.07 10.09 -15.95
C PRO A 166 4.82 10.69 -16.58
N ARG A 167 4.85 11.98 -16.98
CA ARG A 167 3.65 12.74 -17.37
C ARG A 167 2.92 12.14 -18.58
N GLY A 168 3.67 11.69 -19.58
CA GLY A 168 3.08 11.10 -20.80
C GLY A 168 2.32 9.80 -20.50
N LEU A 169 2.94 8.90 -19.74
CA LEU A 169 2.33 7.62 -19.36
C LEU A 169 1.14 7.83 -18.41
N ILE A 170 1.26 8.71 -17.42
CA ILE A 170 0.15 9.01 -16.51
C ILE A 170 -1.02 9.64 -17.27
N ALA A 171 -0.76 10.59 -18.17
CA ALA A 171 -1.82 11.20 -18.97
C ALA A 171 -2.57 10.17 -19.84
N ALA A 172 -1.87 9.13 -20.31
CA ALA A 172 -2.47 8.05 -21.08
C ALA A 172 -3.34 7.10 -20.22
N LEU A 173 -3.15 7.07 -18.90
CA LEU A 173 -4.03 6.35 -17.97
C LEU A 173 -5.27 7.16 -17.59
N ALA A 174 -5.35 8.44 -17.94
CA ALA A 174 -6.47 9.29 -17.54
C ALA A 174 -7.79 8.80 -18.18
N GLY A 175 -8.80 8.57 -17.34
CA GLY A 175 -10.13 8.12 -17.78
C GLY A 175 -10.26 6.62 -18.01
N THR A 176 -9.20 5.84 -17.76
CA THR A 176 -9.28 4.39 -17.71
C THR A 176 -9.57 3.90 -16.29
N GLU A 177 -10.07 2.67 -16.14
CA GLU A 177 -10.28 2.04 -14.83
C GLU A 177 -8.98 1.41 -14.32
N SER A 178 -7.94 2.24 -14.17
CA SER A 178 -6.60 1.79 -13.75
C SER A 178 -5.91 2.79 -12.82
N ALA A 179 -4.78 2.41 -12.25
CA ALA A 179 -3.94 3.27 -11.45
C ALA A 179 -2.46 3.19 -11.85
N ALA A 180 -1.75 4.29 -11.58
CA ALA A 180 -0.31 4.33 -11.69
C ALA A 180 0.36 3.67 -10.47
N LYS A 181 1.55 3.11 -10.66
CA LYS A 181 2.36 2.57 -9.58
C LYS A 181 3.78 3.13 -9.66
N ILE A 182 4.28 3.62 -8.53
CA ILE A 182 5.68 4.05 -8.38
C ILE A 182 6.42 3.11 -7.43
N ARG A 183 7.62 2.70 -7.81
CA ARG A 183 8.55 2.02 -6.91
C ARG A 183 9.38 3.04 -6.14
N THR A 184 9.33 3.00 -4.82
CA THR A 184 9.95 3.98 -3.91
C THR A 184 11.20 3.47 -3.19
N GLY A 185 11.67 2.25 -3.50
CA GLY A 185 12.92 1.74 -2.94
C GLY A 185 13.33 0.35 -3.40
N GLY A 186 14.34 -0.18 -2.73
CA GLY A 186 14.92 -1.50 -2.95
C GLY A 186 16.02 -1.80 -1.95
N VAL A 187 16.91 -2.75 -2.28
CA VAL A 187 18.01 -3.17 -1.40
C VAL A 187 19.32 -2.40 -1.65
N THR A 188 19.33 -1.46 -2.58
CA THR A 188 20.47 -0.60 -2.91
C THR A 188 20.06 0.87 -2.89
N PRO A 189 20.97 1.81 -2.56
CA PRO A 189 20.64 3.23 -2.47
C PRO A 189 20.08 3.82 -3.78
N ASP A 190 20.56 3.37 -4.94
CA ASP A 190 20.14 3.83 -6.27
C ASP A 190 18.75 3.34 -6.70
N ALA A 191 18.13 2.45 -5.92
CA ALA A 191 16.76 2.00 -6.11
C ALA A 191 15.71 3.00 -5.56
N PHE A 192 16.14 3.97 -4.75
CA PHE A 192 15.26 4.98 -4.15
C PHE A 192 15.16 6.19 -5.08
N PRO A 193 13.95 6.58 -5.53
CA PRO A 193 13.76 7.81 -6.30
C PRO A 193 14.11 9.02 -5.45
N THR A 194 14.56 10.10 -6.09
CA THR A 194 14.69 11.39 -5.40
C THR A 194 13.32 11.98 -5.09
N SER A 195 13.26 12.95 -4.17
CA SER A 195 12.01 13.62 -3.83
C SER A 195 11.42 14.38 -5.03
N GLU A 196 12.26 14.87 -5.94
CA GLU A 196 11.84 15.49 -7.21
C GLU A 196 11.12 14.48 -8.10
N ALA A 197 11.64 13.25 -8.23
CA ALA A 197 11.03 12.21 -9.04
C ALA A 197 9.68 11.76 -8.47
N VAL A 198 9.58 11.60 -7.14
CA VAL A 198 8.32 11.29 -6.46
C VAL A 198 7.33 12.45 -6.62
N ALA A 199 7.77 13.70 -6.41
CA ALA A 199 6.93 14.88 -6.57
C ALA A 199 6.39 15.01 -8.00
N ALA A 200 7.23 14.78 -9.02
CA ALA A 200 6.82 14.81 -10.41
C ALA A 200 5.77 13.74 -10.74
N PHE A 201 5.97 12.51 -10.25
CA PHE A 201 5.02 11.42 -10.42
C PHE A 201 3.67 11.71 -9.76
N VAL A 202 3.66 12.05 -8.47
CA VAL A 202 2.42 12.28 -7.71
C VAL A 202 1.68 13.52 -8.19
N SER A 203 2.40 14.58 -8.59
CA SER A 203 1.79 15.78 -9.17
C SER A 203 1.14 15.49 -10.53
N ALA A 204 1.78 14.65 -11.35
CA ALA A 204 1.19 14.21 -12.62
C ALA A 204 -0.09 13.39 -12.39
N CYS A 205 -0.09 12.46 -11.43
CA CYS A 205 -1.28 11.70 -11.02
C CYS A 205 -2.41 12.62 -10.56
N ALA A 206 -2.10 13.59 -9.68
CA ALA A 206 -3.07 14.55 -9.17
C ALA A 206 -3.66 15.45 -10.28
N LEU A 207 -2.83 15.87 -11.24
CA LEU A 207 -3.27 16.70 -12.37
C LEU A 207 -4.15 15.92 -13.36
N ALA A 208 -3.82 14.65 -13.61
CA ALA A 208 -4.54 13.78 -14.54
C ALA A 208 -5.76 13.08 -13.91
N ASN A 209 -5.98 13.23 -12.61
CA ASN A 209 -6.94 12.46 -11.81
C ASN A 209 -6.75 10.93 -11.95
N VAL A 210 -5.49 10.50 -11.97
CA VAL A 210 -5.12 9.08 -11.99
C VAL A 210 -4.73 8.66 -10.58
N PRO A 211 -5.43 7.68 -9.97
CA PRO A 211 -5.03 7.14 -8.68
C PRO A 211 -3.65 6.49 -8.77
N PHE A 212 -2.96 6.40 -7.64
CA PHE A 212 -1.69 5.72 -7.56
C PHE A 212 -1.53 4.89 -6.29
N LYS A 213 -0.62 3.93 -6.38
CA LYS A 213 -0.02 3.28 -5.22
C LYS A 213 1.51 3.33 -5.28
N ALA A 214 2.15 3.18 -4.13
CA ALA A 214 3.60 3.11 -4.03
C ALA A 214 4.04 1.69 -3.65
N THR A 215 5.25 1.26 -4.01
CA THR A 215 5.77 -0.05 -3.57
C THR A 215 7.23 0.03 -3.21
N ALA A 216 7.65 -0.82 -2.27
CA ALA A 216 9.02 -0.93 -1.76
C ALA A 216 9.55 0.32 -1.05
N GLY A 217 10.33 0.14 0.02
CA GLY A 217 11.06 1.23 0.67
C GLY A 217 10.23 2.18 1.53
N LEU A 218 8.95 1.88 1.78
CA LEU A 218 8.04 2.66 2.64
C LEU A 218 7.77 1.94 3.96
N HIS A 219 8.80 1.78 4.78
CA HIS A 219 8.72 1.07 6.06
C HIS A 219 8.45 2.00 7.24
N HIS A 220 8.86 3.27 7.10
CA HIS A 220 8.91 4.24 8.18
C HIS A 220 7.95 5.40 7.90
N PRO A 221 7.29 5.96 8.94
CA PRO A 221 6.33 7.05 8.76
C PRO A 221 7.02 8.33 8.28
N ILE A 222 8.23 8.60 8.79
CA ILE A 222 9.00 9.82 8.51
C ILE A 222 10.23 9.50 7.67
N ARG A 223 10.57 10.39 6.74
CA ARG A 223 11.80 10.32 5.95
C ARG A 223 13.03 10.40 6.86
N ALA A 224 13.97 9.46 6.70
CA ALA A 224 15.29 9.52 7.32
C ALA A 224 16.28 8.56 6.62
N GLU A 225 17.51 8.50 7.14
CA GLU A 225 18.48 7.46 6.80
C GLU A 225 18.14 6.15 7.53
N TYR A 226 17.98 5.07 6.78
CA TYR A 226 17.64 3.75 7.32
C TYR A 226 18.50 2.64 6.70
N ARG A 227 18.47 1.48 7.34
CA ARG A 227 19.07 0.24 6.83
C ARG A 227 18.20 -0.28 5.69
N LEU A 228 18.81 -0.58 4.53
CA LEU A 228 18.06 -1.03 3.35
C LEU A 228 17.78 -2.54 3.33
N THR A 229 18.46 -3.31 4.19
CA THR A 229 18.29 -4.75 4.34
C THR A 229 18.33 -5.16 5.81
N TYR A 230 17.94 -6.41 6.10
CA TYR A 230 18.00 -7.02 7.43
C TYR A 230 19.31 -7.76 7.72
N GLU A 231 20.31 -7.63 6.82
CA GLU A 231 21.60 -8.30 6.94
C GLU A 231 22.50 -7.63 7.98
N ASP A 232 23.54 -8.34 8.42
CA ASP A 232 24.59 -7.77 9.24
C ASP A 232 25.39 -6.72 8.43
N ASN A 233 25.56 -5.52 8.98
CA ASN A 233 26.18 -4.37 8.32
C ASN A 233 25.54 -4.01 6.96
N PRO A 234 24.23 -3.68 6.95
CA PRO A 234 23.50 -3.43 5.72
C PRO A 234 23.90 -2.08 5.11
N PRO A 235 23.73 -1.91 3.78
CA PRO A 235 23.78 -0.58 3.20
C PRO A 235 22.73 0.31 3.86
N CYS A 236 23.06 1.59 4.04
CA CYS A 236 22.14 2.62 4.47
C CYS A 236 21.81 3.55 3.31
N GLY A 237 20.62 4.14 3.35
CA GLY A 237 20.24 5.22 2.45
C GLY A 237 19.00 5.94 2.93
N THR A 238 18.70 7.07 2.31
CA THR A 238 17.49 7.84 2.62
C THR A 238 16.25 7.11 2.11
N MET A 239 15.34 6.75 3.01
CA MET A 239 14.01 6.25 2.62
C MET A 239 12.97 7.37 2.73
N HIS A 240 11.96 7.32 1.87
CA HIS A 240 10.79 8.19 1.99
C HIS A 240 9.93 7.75 3.19
N GLY A 241 9.33 8.72 3.88
CA GLY A 241 8.33 8.42 4.91
C GLY A 241 6.96 8.19 4.27
N PHE A 242 6.23 7.15 4.67
CA PHE A 242 4.89 6.94 4.13
C PHE A 242 3.90 8.02 4.61
N VAL A 243 4.08 8.61 5.80
CA VAL A 243 3.27 9.77 6.21
C VAL A 243 3.62 10.98 5.36
N ASN A 244 4.90 11.26 5.11
CA ASN A 244 5.31 12.33 4.19
C ASN A 244 4.63 12.18 2.82
N LEU A 245 4.67 10.97 2.26
CA LEU A 245 4.16 10.69 0.93
C LEU A 245 2.64 10.80 0.84
N PHE A 246 1.90 10.11 1.73
CA PHE A 246 0.44 10.02 1.65
C PHE A 246 -0.27 11.25 2.20
N LEU A 247 0.18 11.81 3.33
CA LEU A 247 -0.40 13.05 3.84
C LEU A 247 -0.07 14.21 2.89
N GLY A 248 1.17 14.27 2.40
CA GLY A 248 1.54 15.27 1.41
C GLY A 248 0.75 15.15 0.10
N ALA A 249 0.48 13.93 -0.38
CA ALA A 249 -0.38 13.71 -1.55
C ALA A 249 -1.83 14.14 -1.29
N ALA A 250 -2.35 13.88 -0.08
CA ALA A 250 -3.68 14.34 0.32
C ALA A 250 -3.75 15.87 0.37
N MET A 251 -2.74 16.53 0.92
CA MET A 251 -2.64 17.99 0.94
C MET A 251 -2.49 18.57 -0.47
N LEU A 252 -1.65 17.96 -1.32
CA LEU A 252 -1.51 18.32 -2.73
C LEU A 252 -2.86 18.29 -3.44
N HIS A 253 -3.63 17.23 -3.24
CA HIS A 253 -4.95 17.07 -3.84
C HIS A 253 -5.95 18.10 -3.32
N ALA A 254 -6.10 18.21 -2.00
CA ALA A 254 -7.12 19.00 -1.34
C ALA A 254 -6.85 20.51 -1.39
N LEU A 255 -5.59 20.92 -1.25
CA LEU A 255 -5.18 22.33 -1.20
C LEU A 255 -4.62 22.84 -2.53
N ARG A 256 -4.49 21.98 -3.54
CA ARG A 256 -3.84 22.31 -4.82
C ARG A 256 -2.44 22.89 -4.61
N LEU A 257 -1.63 22.21 -3.79
CA LEU A 257 -0.27 22.67 -3.48
C LEU A 257 0.59 22.77 -4.74
N GLU A 258 1.49 23.73 -4.75
CA GLU A 258 2.56 23.77 -5.75
C GLU A 258 3.51 22.58 -5.55
N PRO A 259 4.10 22.02 -6.64
CA PRO A 259 5.02 20.87 -6.54
C PRO A 259 6.18 21.07 -5.56
N ASP A 260 6.71 22.30 -5.48
CA ASP A 260 7.80 22.64 -4.56
C ASP A 260 7.39 22.52 -3.09
N VAL A 261 6.13 22.81 -2.76
CA VAL A 261 5.61 22.65 -1.39
C VAL A 261 5.42 21.17 -1.08
N TYR A 262 4.89 20.38 -2.01
CA TYR A 262 4.80 18.93 -1.81
C TYR A 262 6.18 18.30 -1.63
N MET A 263 7.19 18.75 -2.39
CA MET A 263 8.57 18.31 -2.23
C MET A 263 9.15 18.66 -0.86
N GLN A 264 8.76 19.79 -0.25
CA GLN A 264 9.13 20.10 1.13
C GLN A 264 8.51 19.13 2.13
N ILE A 265 7.26 18.71 1.93
CA ILE A 265 6.60 17.69 2.76
C ILE A 265 7.34 16.35 2.61
N LEU A 266 7.66 15.94 1.39
CA LEU A 266 8.45 14.72 1.12
C LEU A 266 9.80 14.75 1.83
N ASN A 267 10.45 15.91 1.91
CA ASN A 267 11.76 16.09 2.51
C ASN A 267 11.74 16.32 4.04
N GLU A 268 10.56 16.40 4.67
CA GLU A 268 10.46 16.63 6.11
C GLU A 268 10.99 15.44 6.92
N THR A 269 11.95 15.70 7.81
CA THR A 269 12.57 14.69 8.68
C THR A 269 12.17 14.86 10.14
N ASP A 270 11.51 15.96 10.50
CA ASP A 270 11.02 16.21 11.84
C ASP A 270 9.58 15.72 11.99
N ALA A 271 9.39 14.65 12.78
CA ALA A 271 8.07 14.11 13.07
C ALA A 271 7.13 15.13 13.74
N SER A 272 7.67 16.09 14.51
CA SER A 272 6.89 17.12 15.19
C SER A 272 6.31 18.18 14.25
N ALA A 273 6.77 18.21 12.99
CA ALA A 273 6.15 19.01 11.95
C ALA A 273 4.76 18.48 11.54
N PHE A 274 4.43 17.24 11.92
CA PHE A 274 3.15 16.59 11.65
C PHE A 274 2.30 16.50 12.91
N SER A 275 0.99 16.74 12.76
CA SER A 275 0.03 16.54 13.86
C SER A 275 -1.27 15.94 13.35
N PHE A 276 -1.92 15.17 14.22
CA PHE A 276 -3.15 14.45 13.93
C PHE A 276 -4.11 14.58 15.10
N ASP A 277 -5.34 15.02 14.82
CA ASP A 277 -6.44 15.02 15.78
C ASP A 277 -7.73 14.48 15.12
N ASP A 278 -8.85 14.55 15.83
CA ASP A 278 -10.13 14.00 15.37
C ASP A 278 -10.80 14.80 14.25
N ASN A 279 -10.27 15.96 13.88
CA ASN A 279 -10.84 16.86 12.88
C ASN A 279 -9.90 17.12 11.72
N ILE A 280 -8.60 17.23 11.99
CA ILE A 280 -7.59 17.64 11.01
C ILE A 280 -6.28 16.85 11.13
N ALA A 281 -5.57 16.76 10.02
CA ALA A 281 -4.13 16.49 9.99
C ALA A 281 -3.38 17.74 9.52
N SER A 282 -2.18 17.94 10.05
CA SER A 282 -1.37 19.12 9.77
C SER A 282 0.05 18.75 9.36
N TRP A 283 0.63 19.56 8.49
CA TRP A 283 2.06 19.68 8.29
C TRP A 283 2.40 21.17 8.42
N ARG A 284 3.14 21.54 9.46
CA ARG A 284 3.44 22.93 9.82
C ARG A 284 2.15 23.77 9.91
N ASP A 285 2.01 24.79 9.07
CA ASP A 285 0.87 25.72 9.03
C ASP A 285 -0.20 25.32 8.00
N ARG A 286 -0.07 24.15 7.37
CA ARG A 286 -1.06 23.61 6.42
C ARG A 286 -1.86 22.51 7.08
N THR A 287 -3.19 22.56 6.90
CA THR A 287 -4.13 21.62 7.48
C THR A 287 -5.10 21.11 6.44
N ILE A 288 -5.53 19.85 6.60
CA ILE A 288 -6.64 19.25 5.86
C ILE A 288 -7.56 18.51 6.82
N SER A 289 -8.85 18.47 6.52
CA SER A 289 -9.85 17.77 7.33
C SER A 289 -9.78 16.25 7.14
N VAL A 290 -10.37 15.49 8.08
CA VAL A 290 -10.57 14.04 7.96
C VAL A 290 -11.27 13.68 6.63
N GLU A 291 -12.29 14.46 6.23
CA GLU A 291 -13.01 14.26 4.97
C GLU A 291 -12.10 14.44 3.75
N GLN A 292 -11.22 15.45 3.76
CA GLN A 292 -10.26 15.68 2.68
C GLN A 292 -9.22 14.56 2.60
N ILE A 293 -8.78 14.02 3.75
CA ILE A 293 -7.88 12.85 3.80
C ILE A 293 -8.58 11.64 3.19
N ALA A 294 -9.79 11.32 3.65
CA ALA A 294 -10.56 10.18 3.15
C ALA A 294 -10.81 10.29 1.64
N HIS A 295 -11.19 11.48 1.15
CA HIS A 295 -11.40 11.73 -0.27
C HIS A 295 -10.12 11.54 -1.09
N ALA A 296 -8.97 12.02 -0.61
CA ALA A 296 -7.70 11.82 -1.31
C ALA A 296 -7.25 10.36 -1.28
N ARG A 297 -7.49 9.63 -0.18
CA ARG A 297 -7.17 8.21 -0.05
C ARG A 297 -8.01 7.34 -0.97
N GLU A 298 -9.28 7.70 -1.17
CA GLU A 298 -10.19 7.03 -2.10
C GLU A 298 -9.84 7.32 -3.57
N ARG A 299 -9.49 8.56 -3.90
CA ARG A 299 -9.42 9.03 -5.30
C ARG A 299 -8.02 9.22 -5.87
N LEU A 300 -6.99 9.31 -5.03
CA LEU A 300 -5.64 9.64 -5.48
C LEU A 300 -4.59 8.70 -4.92
N CYS A 301 -4.44 8.60 -3.61
CA CYS A 301 -3.31 7.87 -3.00
C CYS A 301 -3.82 6.63 -2.26
N MET A 302 -3.73 5.45 -2.88
CA MET A 302 -4.50 4.26 -2.48
C MET A 302 -3.83 3.40 -1.41
N SER A 303 -2.59 2.95 -1.61
CA SER A 303 -1.90 2.05 -0.69
C SER A 303 -0.40 2.03 -0.96
N PHE A 304 0.37 1.39 -0.08
CA PHE A 304 1.74 1.00 -0.39
C PHE A 304 2.05 -0.46 -0.09
N GLY A 305 2.91 -1.05 -0.93
CA GLY A 305 3.46 -2.39 -0.70
C GLY A 305 4.62 -2.39 0.30
N SER A 306 4.52 -3.18 1.36
CA SER A 306 5.58 -3.39 2.37
C SER A 306 5.80 -4.87 2.67
N CYS A 307 7.06 -5.31 2.77
CA CYS A 307 7.37 -6.67 3.19
C CYS A 307 7.24 -6.91 4.70
N SER A 308 6.95 -5.85 5.47
CA SER A 308 6.68 -5.90 6.90
C SER A 308 5.43 -5.07 7.23
N PHE A 309 4.44 -5.71 7.84
CA PHE A 309 3.30 -5.00 8.43
C PHE A 309 3.64 -4.41 9.80
N ALA A 310 4.50 -5.10 10.56
CA ALA A 310 4.89 -4.70 11.90
C ALA A 310 5.70 -3.40 11.92
N GLU A 311 6.62 -3.19 10.98
CA GLU A 311 7.49 -1.99 10.98
C GLU A 311 6.71 -0.66 10.89
N PRO A 312 5.78 -0.46 9.93
CA PRO A 312 4.93 0.72 9.91
C PRO A 312 4.12 0.93 11.19
N VAL A 313 3.55 -0.16 11.74
CA VAL A 313 2.74 -0.11 12.97
C VAL A 313 3.59 0.29 14.17
N GLU A 314 4.71 -0.39 14.39
CA GLU A 314 5.61 -0.13 15.51
C GLU A 314 6.14 1.31 15.51
N ASP A 315 6.51 1.84 14.34
CA ASP A 315 7.03 3.20 14.26
C ASP A 315 5.94 4.25 14.48
N LEU A 316 4.70 4.03 14.02
CA LEU A 316 3.59 4.92 14.36
C LEU A 316 3.26 4.88 15.86
N THR A 317 3.28 3.70 16.49
CA THR A 317 3.10 3.57 17.94
C THR A 317 4.21 4.29 18.71
N ARG A 318 5.48 4.17 18.27
CA ARG A 318 6.61 4.91 18.89
C ARG A 318 6.45 6.43 18.79
N LEU A 319 5.80 6.92 17.74
CA LEU A 319 5.45 8.34 17.57
C LEU A 319 4.20 8.76 18.37
N GLY A 320 3.48 7.82 18.99
CA GLY A 320 2.23 8.08 19.71
C GLY A 320 1.06 8.39 18.78
N TRP A 321 1.11 7.92 17.52
CA TRP A 321 0.05 8.09 16.53
C TRP A 321 -0.89 6.89 16.44
N LEU A 322 -0.51 5.76 17.05
CA LEU A 322 -1.33 4.57 17.26
C LEU A 322 -1.41 4.20 18.74
#